data_AF-A0A813G6A7-F1
#
_entry.id   AF-A0A813G6A7-F1
#
_cell.length_a   1.000
_cell.length_b   1.000
_cell.length_c   1.000
_cell.angle_alpha   90.00
_cell.angle_beta   90.00
_cell.angle_gamma   90.00
#
_symmetry.space_group_name_H-M   'P 1'
#
loop_
_entity.id
_entity.type
_entity.pdbx_description
1 polymer ?
#
loop_
_entity_poly.entity_id
_entity_poly.type
_entity_poly.pdbx_seq_one_letter_code
_entity_poly.pdbx_strand_id
1 'polypeptide(L)'
;MADDAADTLEMPGQPYAFALWNLIIRPPRRRYDLSRLGPEEFRLWSCGVKRVDINLTNSRKQKFRCSHFLPQVQRGVAPEPCPAVIYLHQNASCRLEALQLVPLFLPLGISVFCFDFAG
;
A
#
# COMPACT_ATOMS: atom_id res chain seq x y z
N MET A 1 -27.50 -7.38 54.00
CA MET A 1 -26.23 -7.85 53.43
C MET A 1 -26.52 -8.05 51.95
N ALA A 2 -26.27 -7.01 51.16
CA ALA A 2 -26.63 -6.99 49.73
C ALA A 2 -25.65 -7.87 48.98
N ASP A 3 -26.19 -8.81 48.22
CA ASP A 3 -25.45 -9.71 47.34
C ASP A 3 -25.02 -8.88 46.12
N ASP A 4 -23.77 -8.41 46.14
CA ASP A 4 -23.10 -7.80 44.99
C ASP A 4 -22.84 -8.89 43.96
N ALA A 5 -23.90 -9.32 43.27
CA ALA A 5 -23.79 -10.02 42.01
C ALA A 5 -23.22 -9.00 41.00
N ALA A 6 -21.89 -8.89 41.00
CA ALA A 6 -21.14 -8.07 40.07
C ALA A 6 -21.68 -8.33 38.65
N ASP A 7 -22.03 -7.26 37.95
CA ASP A 7 -22.48 -7.27 36.56
C ASP A 7 -21.43 -8.01 35.71
N THR A 8 -21.67 -9.30 35.49
CA THR A 8 -20.71 -10.22 34.86
C THR A 8 -21.30 -10.67 33.55
N LEU A 9 -20.69 -10.22 32.45
CA LEU A 9 -21.04 -10.68 31.12
C LEU A 9 -20.57 -12.13 30.93
N GLU A 10 -21.49 -13.07 31.00
CA GLU A 10 -21.22 -14.46 30.63
C GLU A 10 -20.98 -14.57 29.13
N MET A 11 -19.77 -15.00 28.76
CA MET A 11 -19.38 -15.13 27.35
C MET A 11 -19.45 -16.61 26.94
N PRO A 12 -20.10 -16.93 25.81
CA PRO A 12 -20.29 -18.32 25.39
C PRO A 12 -18.95 -19.01 25.13
N GLY A 13 -18.80 -20.22 25.68
CA GLY A 13 -17.59 -21.07 25.68
C GLY A 13 -17.20 -21.66 24.31
N GLN A 14 -17.10 -20.83 23.28
CA GLN A 14 -16.49 -21.17 22.00
C GLN A 14 -15.21 -20.34 21.85
N PRO A 15 -14.01 -20.95 21.76
CA PRO A 15 -12.74 -20.22 21.70
C PRO A 15 -12.63 -19.26 20.49
N TYR A 16 -13.52 -19.38 19.52
CA TYR A 16 -13.59 -18.56 18.31
C TYR A 16 -14.50 -17.33 18.40
N ALA A 17 -15.43 -17.25 19.36
CA ALA A 17 -16.31 -16.08 19.51
C ALA A 17 -15.52 -14.78 19.80
N PHE A 18 -14.31 -14.92 20.32
CA PHE A 18 -13.44 -13.82 20.71
C PHE A 18 -12.43 -13.40 19.64
N ALA A 19 -12.15 -14.16 18.58
CA ALA A 19 -11.07 -13.78 17.65
C ALA A 19 -11.42 -12.59 16.73
N LEU A 20 -12.62 -12.01 16.81
CA LEU A 20 -13.11 -10.96 15.90
C LEU A 20 -12.27 -9.68 15.97
N TRP A 21 -11.73 -9.32 17.14
CA TRP A 21 -10.83 -8.17 17.27
C TRP A 21 -9.58 -8.31 16.39
N ASN A 22 -9.16 -9.53 16.04
CA ASN A 22 -8.00 -9.76 15.17
C ASN A 22 -8.26 -9.19 13.77
N LEU A 23 -9.52 -9.10 13.32
CA LEU A 23 -9.83 -8.43 12.06
C LEU A 23 -9.54 -6.92 12.09
N ILE A 24 -9.41 -6.34 13.29
CA ILE A 24 -9.06 -4.94 13.49
C ILE A 24 -7.54 -4.80 13.71
N ILE A 25 -6.97 -5.57 14.63
CA ILE A 25 -5.55 -5.41 15.03
C ILE A 25 -4.56 -6.17 14.13
N ARG A 26 -4.98 -7.28 13.53
CA ARG A 26 -4.17 -8.11 12.61
C ARG A 26 -5.04 -8.61 11.45
N PRO A 27 -5.58 -7.69 10.62
CA PRO A 27 -6.46 -8.11 9.55
C PRO A 27 -5.70 -8.98 8.54
N PRO A 28 -6.41 -9.88 7.83
CA PRO A 28 -5.79 -10.65 6.75
C PRO A 28 -5.22 -9.70 5.69
N ARG A 29 -4.02 -10.02 5.19
CA ARG A 29 -3.40 -9.24 4.11
C ARG A 29 -4.25 -9.23 2.86
N ARG A 30 -4.39 -8.05 2.26
CA ARG A 30 -4.97 -7.90 0.93
C ARG A 30 -4.16 -8.68 -0.11
N ARG A 31 -4.85 -9.53 -0.88
CA ARG A 31 -4.32 -10.18 -2.09
C ARG A 31 -4.89 -9.49 -3.31
N TYR A 32 -4.07 -9.25 -4.31
CA TYR A 32 -4.49 -8.58 -5.53
C TYR A 32 -3.57 -8.97 -6.70
N ASP A 33 -4.10 -8.84 -7.90
CA ASP A 33 -3.36 -9.09 -9.14
C ASP A 33 -2.52 -7.86 -9.51
N LEU A 34 -1.30 -8.10 -10.01
CA LEU A 34 -0.39 -7.05 -10.48
C LEU A 34 -1.01 -6.15 -11.56
N SER A 35 -1.89 -6.68 -12.42
CA SER A 35 -2.63 -5.94 -13.44
C SER A 35 -3.51 -4.83 -12.85
N ARG A 36 -3.91 -4.92 -11.57
CA ARG A 36 -4.69 -3.86 -10.90
C ARG A 36 -3.90 -2.58 -10.66
N LEU A 37 -2.58 -2.60 -10.80
CA LEU A 37 -1.74 -1.38 -10.80
C LEU A 37 -1.80 -0.62 -12.12
N GLY A 38 -2.52 -1.16 -13.10
CA GLY A 38 -2.56 -0.63 -14.45
C GLY A 38 -1.37 -1.08 -15.30
N PRO A 39 -1.31 -0.62 -16.55
CA PRO A 39 -0.22 -0.93 -17.46
C PRO A 39 1.11 -0.34 -16.97
N GLU A 40 2.22 -0.84 -17.52
CA GLU A 40 3.55 -0.31 -17.22
C GLU A 40 3.78 1.07 -17.86
N GLU A 41 3.13 1.37 -18.98
CA GLU A 41 3.18 2.68 -19.60
C GLU A 41 1.76 3.15 -19.90
N PHE A 42 1.45 4.40 -19.52
CA PHE A 42 0.16 5.03 -19.75
C PHE A 42 0.30 6.54 -19.81
N ARG A 43 -0.81 7.24 -20.10
CA ARG A 43 -0.86 8.69 -20.17
C ARG A 43 -1.91 9.23 -19.21
N LEU A 44 -1.53 10.24 -18.43
CA LEU A 44 -2.39 11.05 -17.58
C LEU A 44 -2.44 12.46 -18.17
N TRP A 45 -3.54 12.80 -18.85
CA TRP A 45 -3.67 14.06 -19.61
C TRP A 45 -2.51 14.26 -20.59
N SER A 46 -1.62 15.23 -20.36
CA SER A 46 -0.41 15.49 -21.16
C SER A 46 0.85 14.82 -20.60
N CYS A 47 0.78 14.20 -19.42
CA CYS A 47 1.89 13.53 -18.75
C CYS A 47 1.95 12.05 -19.16
N GLY A 48 3.02 11.64 -19.85
CA GLY A 48 3.33 10.22 -20.00
C GLY A 48 3.81 9.66 -18.66
N VAL A 49 3.46 8.42 -18.34
CA VAL A 49 3.85 7.76 -17.09
C VAL A 49 4.46 6.42 -17.42
N LYS A 50 5.57 6.10 -16.76
CA LYS A 50 6.20 4.78 -16.76
C LYS A 50 6.24 4.23 -15.33
N ARG A 51 5.63 3.07 -15.13
CA ARG A 51 5.70 2.27 -13.91
C ARG A 51 6.84 1.27 -14.05
N VAL A 52 7.76 1.28 -13.08
CA VAL A 52 8.85 0.31 -12.97
C VAL A 52 8.64 -0.52 -11.71
N ASP A 53 8.52 -1.83 -11.86
CA ASP A 53 8.40 -2.75 -10.74
C ASP A 53 9.78 -3.25 -10.29
N ILE A 54 10.04 -3.19 -8.99
CA ILE A 54 11.35 -3.53 -8.39
C ILE A 54 11.10 -4.45 -7.18
N ASN A 55 11.93 -5.48 -7.02
CA ASN A 55 11.91 -6.29 -5.80
C ASN A 55 13.13 -5.95 -4.94
N LEU A 56 12.90 -5.38 -3.76
CA LEU A 56 13.95 -5.09 -2.79
C LEU A 56 14.01 -6.20 -1.75
N THR A 57 15.20 -6.45 -1.19
CA THR A 57 15.39 -7.45 -0.12
C THR A 57 16.05 -6.80 1.07
N ASN A 58 15.50 -6.96 2.28
CA ASN A 58 16.13 -6.45 3.50
C ASN A 58 17.21 -7.38 4.05
N SER A 59 17.90 -6.94 5.11
CA SER A 59 18.89 -7.74 5.84
C SER A 59 18.35 -9.05 6.41
N ARG A 60 17.03 -9.12 6.67
CA ARG A 60 16.32 -10.34 7.11
C ARG A 60 15.89 -11.25 5.94
N LYS A 61 16.39 -11.00 4.72
CA LYS A 61 16.06 -11.74 3.50
C LYS A 61 14.57 -11.71 3.12
N GLN A 62 13.82 -10.75 3.63
CA GLN A 62 12.42 -10.55 3.28
C GLN A 62 12.32 -9.67 2.04
N LYS A 63 11.42 -10.02 1.11
CA LYS A 63 11.21 -9.31 -0.14
C LYS A 63 10.11 -8.25 -0.01
N PHE A 64 10.37 -7.05 -0.49
CA PHE A 64 9.37 -6.02 -0.75
C PHE A 64 9.08 -5.97 -2.24
N ARG A 65 7.79 -6.01 -2.59
CA ARG A 65 7.35 -5.77 -3.97
C ARG A 65 7.09 -4.28 -4.10
N CYS A 66 7.83 -3.62 -4.99
CA CYS A 66 7.80 -2.18 -5.14
C CYS A 66 7.33 -1.79 -6.55
N SER A 67 6.76 -0.60 -6.67
CA SER A 67 6.43 0.04 -7.93
C SER A 67 6.81 1.52 -7.87
N HIS A 68 7.53 1.99 -8.88
CA HIS A 68 7.90 3.39 -9.04
C HIS A 68 7.20 3.97 -10.28
N PHE A 69 6.30 4.92 -10.07
CA PHE A 69 5.64 5.68 -11.11
C PHE A 69 6.46 6.92 -11.41
N LEU A 70 6.97 7.00 -12.63
CA LEU A 70 7.83 8.06 -13.12
C LEU A 70 7.10 8.89 -14.18
N PRO A 71 7.14 10.23 -14.10
CA PRO A 71 6.67 11.06 -15.18
C PRO A 71 7.67 10.96 -16.34
N GLN A 72 7.19 10.67 -17.54
CA GLN A 72 7.99 10.72 -18.75
C GLN A 72 8.20 12.19 -19.15
N VAL A 73 9.44 12.64 -19.03
CA VAL A 73 9.87 13.94 -19.55
C VAL A 73 9.85 13.89 -21.08
N GLN A 74 9.54 15.03 -21.73
CA GLN A 74 9.51 15.13 -23.19
C GLN A 74 10.84 14.66 -23.81
N ARG A 75 10.75 13.93 -24.93
CA ARG A 75 11.93 13.44 -25.65
C ARG A 75 12.84 14.62 -26.05
N GLY A 76 14.13 14.53 -25.70
CA GLY A 76 15.14 15.52 -26.06
C GLY A 76 15.54 16.47 -24.93
N VAL A 77 14.89 16.41 -23.76
CA VAL A 77 15.33 17.11 -22.55
C VAL A 77 16.14 16.15 -21.69
N ALA A 78 17.29 16.59 -21.18
CA ALA A 78 18.08 15.79 -20.25
C ALA A 78 17.23 15.45 -19.00
N PRO A 79 17.27 14.21 -18.48
CA PRO A 79 16.52 13.85 -17.30
C PRO A 79 17.05 14.64 -16.10
N GLU A 80 16.28 15.63 -15.65
CA GLU A 80 16.56 16.31 -14.39
C GLU A 80 16.14 15.43 -13.20
N PRO A 81 16.81 15.59 -12.04
CA PRO A 81 16.37 14.94 -10.80
C PRO A 81 14.93 15.36 -10.47
N CYS A 82 14.02 14.39 -10.45
CA CYS A 82 12.64 14.63 -10.03
C CYS A 82 12.48 14.35 -8.52
N PRO A 83 11.72 15.18 -7.79
CA PRO A 83 11.35 14.86 -6.42
C PRO A 83 10.55 13.54 -6.36
N ALA A 84 10.67 12.82 -5.25
CA ALA A 84 10.01 11.53 -5.07
C ALA A 84 9.21 11.50 -3.77
N VAL A 85 7.98 11.00 -3.86
CA VAL A 85 7.13 10.66 -2.72
C VAL A 85 7.21 9.14 -2.52
N ILE A 86 7.60 8.72 -1.32
CA ILE A 86 7.57 7.31 -0.91
C ILE A 86 6.29 7.08 -0.12
N TYR A 87 5.34 6.35 -0.71
CA TYR A 87 4.08 6.00 -0.08
C TYR A 87 4.19 4.71 0.72
N LEU A 88 3.73 4.78 1.98
CA LEU A 88 3.63 3.67 2.91
C LEU A 88 2.14 3.38 3.11
N HIS A 89 1.72 2.15 2.81
CA HIS A 89 0.32 1.76 3.01
C HIS A 89 0.01 1.49 4.49
N GLN A 90 -1.26 1.56 4.86
CA GLN A 90 -1.71 1.28 6.22
C GLN A 90 -1.78 -0.23 6.51
N ASN A 91 -2.09 -0.58 7.76
CA ASN A 91 -2.25 -1.97 8.20
C ASN A 91 -3.18 -2.77 7.27
N ALA A 92 -2.76 -3.99 6.92
CA ALA A 92 -3.45 -4.92 6.02
C ALA A 92 -3.79 -4.41 4.61
N SER A 93 -3.22 -3.28 4.18
CA SER A 93 -3.37 -2.80 2.81
C SER A 93 -2.18 -3.16 1.91
N CYS A 94 -2.01 -2.44 0.79
CA CYS A 94 -1.01 -2.71 -0.24
C CYS A 94 -0.74 -1.48 -1.12
N ARG A 95 0.24 -1.56 -2.02
CA ARG A 95 0.60 -0.50 -2.98
C ARG A 95 -0.53 0.03 -3.87
N LEU A 96 -1.66 -0.67 -4.01
CA LEU A 96 -2.82 -0.15 -4.76
C LEU A 96 -3.35 1.18 -4.19
N GLU A 97 -3.21 1.42 -2.89
CA GLU A 97 -3.64 2.68 -2.29
C GLU A 97 -2.82 3.88 -2.77
N ALA A 98 -1.58 3.66 -3.25
CA ALA A 98 -0.76 4.73 -3.82
C ALA A 98 -1.32 5.24 -5.15
N LEU A 99 -2.18 4.47 -5.84
CA LEU A 99 -2.70 4.84 -7.16
C LEU A 99 -3.52 6.14 -7.13
N GLN A 100 -4.13 6.48 -5.99
CA GLN A 100 -4.85 7.76 -5.84
C GLN A 100 -3.91 8.98 -5.90
N LEU A 101 -2.62 8.78 -5.59
CA LEU A 101 -1.61 9.84 -5.58
C LEU A 101 -0.97 10.03 -6.96
N VAL A 102 -0.99 8.99 -7.80
CA VAL A 102 -0.42 9.02 -9.15
C VAL A 102 -1.00 10.18 -10.00
N PRO A 103 -2.32 10.37 -10.13
CA PRO A 103 -2.87 11.49 -10.89
C PRO A 103 -2.66 12.86 -10.25
N LEU A 104 -2.30 12.92 -8.96
CA LEU A 104 -2.03 14.17 -8.25
C LEU A 104 -0.58 14.63 -8.44
N PHE A 105 0.39 13.71 -8.35
CA PHE A 105 1.81 14.04 -8.30
C PHE A 105 2.52 13.95 -9.65
N LEU A 106 2.17 12.97 -10.50
CA LEU A 106 2.89 12.74 -11.76
C LEU A 106 2.79 13.94 -12.71
N PRO A 107 1.62 14.58 -12.90
CA PRO A 107 1.52 15.78 -13.73
C PRO A 107 2.35 16.98 -13.22
N LEU A 108 2.68 16.99 -11.92
CA LEU A 108 3.53 18.01 -11.29
C LEU A 108 5.03 17.68 -11.38
N GLY A 109 5.40 16.59 -12.08
CA GLY A 109 6.78 16.13 -12.17
C GLY A 109 7.30 15.47 -10.89
N ILE A 110 6.42 15.07 -9.96
CA ILE A 110 6.78 14.38 -8.73
C ILE A 110 6.55 12.88 -8.92
N SER A 111 7.60 12.08 -8.75
CA SER A 111 7.50 10.62 -8.87
C SER A 111 6.89 9.98 -7.61
N VAL A 112 6.21 8.85 -7.78
CA VAL A 112 5.57 8.12 -6.67
C VAL A 112 6.17 6.73 -6.58
N PHE A 113 6.83 6.44 -5.46
CA PHE A 113 7.33 5.12 -5.12
C PHE A 113 6.43 4.50 -4.06
N CYS A 114 6.07 3.23 -4.22
CA CYS A 114 5.25 2.50 -3.26
C CYS A 114 5.71 1.05 -3.16
N PHE A 115 5.46 0.41 -2.02
CA PHE A 115 5.83 -0.99 -1.82
C PHE A 115 4.89 -1.69 -0.85
N ASP A 116 4.82 -3.01 -0.97
CA ASP A 116 4.15 -3.86 0.01
C ASP A 116 5.12 -4.21 1.14
N PHE A 117 4.73 -3.93 2.39
CA PHE A 117 5.50 -4.37 3.56
C PHE A 117 5.56 -5.91 3.62
N ALA A 118 6.72 -6.44 4.04
CA ALA A 118 6.96 -7.88 4.08
C ALA A 118 6.26 -8.62 5.23
N GLY A 119 5.76 -7.88 6.22
CA GLY A 119 5.32 -8.38 7.53
C GLY A 119 3.85 -8.20 7.75
#